data_AF-A0A6B3I1I8-F1
#
_entry.id   AF-A0A6B3I1I8-F1
#
_cell.length_a   1.000
_cell.length_b   1.000
_cell.length_c   1.000
_cell.angle_alpha   90.00
_cell.angle_beta   90.00
_cell.angle_gamma   90.00
#
_symmetry.space_group_name_H-M   'P 1'
#
loop_
_entity.id
_entity.type
_entity.pdbx_description
1 polymer ?
#
loop_
_entity_poly.entity_id
_entity_poly.type
_entity_poly.pdbx_seq_one_letter_code
_entity_poly.pdbx_strand_id
1 'polypeptide(L)'
;LPESMLPLELPEVEDYSPRTFDPEDADTQPETPLSRNADWVNVTLDLGDGAGPRKYRRETNTMPNWAGSCWYELRYLDPNNDR
;
A
#
# COMPACT_ATOMS: atom_id res chain seq x y z
N LEU A 1 -5.52 -9.71 1.66
CA LEU A 1 -6.24 -9.34 2.89
C LEU A 1 -7.70 -9.77 2.73
N PRO A 2 -8.37 -10.28 3.77
CA PRO A 2 -9.82 -10.45 3.79
C PRO A 2 -10.53 -9.10 3.53
N GLU A 3 -11.72 -9.14 2.92
CA GLU A 3 -12.53 -7.94 2.63
C GLU A 3 -12.88 -7.15 3.90
N SER A 4 -13.10 -7.85 5.01
CA SER A 4 -13.34 -7.25 6.33
C SER A 4 -12.18 -6.43 6.89
N MET A 5 -10.99 -6.49 6.28
CA MET A 5 -9.83 -5.68 6.63
C MET A 5 -9.62 -4.49 5.68
N LEU A 6 -10.56 -4.24 4.77
CA LEU A 6 -10.56 -3.08 3.90
C LEU A 6 -11.37 -1.93 4.53
N PRO A 7 -11.04 -0.66 4.25
CA PRO A 7 -9.90 -0.22 3.44
C PRO A 7 -8.56 -0.34 4.20
N LEU A 8 -7.48 -0.61 3.45
CA LEU A 8 -6.13 -0.49 4.01
C LEU A 8 -5.69 0.98 3.88
N GLU A 9 -5.76 1.72 4.98
CA GLU A 9 -5.37 3.12 5.01
C GLU A 9 -3.85 3.29 4.85
N LEU A 10 -3.47 4.30 4.07
CA LEU A 10 -2.08 4.70 3.90
C LEU A 10 -1.56 5.31 5.21
N PRO A 11 -0.30 5.03 5.58
CA PRO A 11 0.30 5.68 6.73
C PRO A 11 0.58 7.15 6.39
N GLU A 12 0.70 7.97 7.42
CA GLU A 12 1.34 9.27 7.26
C GLU A 12 2.81 9.05 6.83
N VAL A 13 3.21 9.75 5.77
CA VAL A 13 4.58 9.77 5.28
C VAL A 13 5.01 11.21 5.20
N GLU A 14 6.11 11.56 5.87
CA GLU A 14 6.60 12.93 5.94
C GLU A 14 7.18 13.41 4.60
N ASP A 15 7.75 12.50 3.80
CA ASP A 15 8.39 12.83 2.53
C ASP A 15 8.11 11.79 1.43
N TYR A 16 7.43 12.24 0.38
CA TYR A 16 7.10 11.47 -0.82
C TYR A 16 8.13 11.60 -1.95
N SER A 17 9.15 12.44 -1.76
CA SER A 17 10.19 12.66 -2.75
C SER A 17 10.96 11.36 -3.02
N PRO A 18 11.29 11.05 -4.28
CA PRO A 18 12.20 9.98 -4.60
C PRO A 18 13.53 10.21 -3.86
N ARG A 19 14.08 9.13 -3.28
CA ARG A 19 15.42 9.21 -2.73
C ARG A 19 16.41 9.23 -3.88
N THR A 20 17.29 10.22 -3.86
CA THR A 20 18.45 10.26 -4.73
C THR A 20 19.60 9.57 -4.03
N PHE A 21 20.25 8.66 -4.74
CA PHE A 21 21.43 7.96 -4.25
C PHE A 21 22.65 8.43 -5.04
N ASP A 22 23.84 8.14 -4.53
CA ASP A 22 25.08 8.46 -5.25
C ASP A 22 25.12 7.67 -6.57
N PRO A 23 25.44 8.30 -7.71
CA PRO A 23 25.53 7.62 -9.00
C PRO A 23 26.46 6.40 -9.01
N GLU A 24 27.48 6.37 -8.14
CA GLU A 24 28.47 5.31 -8.04
C GLU A 24 28.16 4.28 -6.92
N ASP A 25 27.03 4.45 -6.21
CA ASP A 25 26.59 3.48 -5.19
C ASP A 25 25.87 2.30 -5.84
N ALA A 26 26.65 1.27 -6.17
CA ALA A 26 26.19 0.05 -6.80
C ALA A 26 25.28 -0.82 -5.92
N ASP A 27 25.26 -0.58 -4.59
CA ASP A 27 24.50 -1.37 -3.63
C ASP A 27 23.13 -0.76 -3.27
N THR A 28 22.81 0.40 -3.85
CA THR A 28 21.52 1.07 -3.67
C THR A 28 20.37 0.25 -4.26
N GLN A 29 19.27 0.17 -3.50
CA GLN A 29 18.00 -0.41 -3.97
C GLN A 29 16.92 0.68 -4.13
N PRO A 30 16.04 0.56 -5.14
CA PRO A 30 14.88 1.44 -5.26
C PRO A 30 13.98 1.35 -4.03
N GLU A 31 13.68 2.51 -3.42
CA GLU A 31 12.79 2.62 -2.26
C GLU A 31 11.54 3.41 -2.65
N THR A 32 10.35 2.85 -2.42
CA THR A 32 9.11 3.62 -2.53
C THR A 32 8.90 4.46 -1.26
N PRO A 33 8.13 5.56 -1.32
CA PRO A 33 7.84 6.33 -0.11
C PRO A 33 7.26 5.49 1.04
N LEU A 34 6.38 4.54 0.72
CA LEU A 34 5.77 3.65 1.71
C LEU A 34 6.75 2.61 2.29
N SER A 35 7.77 2.18 1.52
CA SER A 35 8.73 1.19 2.02
C SER A 35 9.58 1.70 3.17
N ARG A 36 9.64 3.03 3.35
CA ARG A 36 10.37 3.69 4.45
C ARG A 36 9.67 3.55 5.80
N ASN A 37 8.36 3.28 5.82
CA ASN A 37 7.59 3.09 7.05
C ASN A 37 7.60 1.61 7.47
N ALA A 38 8.66 1.17 8.16
CA ALA A 38 8.88 -0.23 8.49
C ALA A 38 7.76 -0.84 9.35
N ASP A 39 7.16 -0.07 10.26
CA ASP A 39 6.08 -0.51 11.15
C ASP A 39 4.77 -0.73 10.41
N TRP A 40 4.48 0.11 9.40
CA TRP A 40 3.35 -0.11 8.52
C TRP A 40 3.64 -1.26 7.55
N VAL A 41 4.85 -1.38 7.01
CA VAL A 41 5.16 -2.41 6.01
C VAL A 41 5.18 -3.82 6.60
N ASN A 42 5.74 -4.01 7.80
CA ASN A 42 5.90 -5.32 8.42
C ASN A 42 4.80 -5.55 9.45
N VAL A 43 3.94 -6.53 9.19
CA VAL A 43 2.78 -6.81 10.04
C VAL A 43 2.72 -8.28 10.44
N THR A 44 2.17 -8.54 11.62
CA THR A 44 1.78 -9.90 12.01
C THR A 44 0.26 -9.97 11.97
N LEU A 45 -0.29 -10.81 11.09
CA LEU A 45 -1.73 -10.90 10.85
C LEU A 45 -2.19 -12.36 10.89
N ASP A 46 -3.41 -12.57 11.36
CA ASP A 46 -4.18 -13.78 11.08
C ASP A 46 -5.16 -13.46 9.95
N LEU A 47 -5.04 -14.15 8.83
CA LEU A 47 -5.87 -13.91 7.65
C LEU A 47 -7.15 -14.77 7.63
N GLY A 48 -7.42 -15.55 8.67
CA GLY A 48 -8.60 -16.41 8.76
C GLY A 48 -8.54 -17.64 7.85
N ASP A 49 -7.35 -18.02 7.39
CA ASP A 49 -7.10 -19.20 6.53
C ASP A 49 -6.76 -20.48 7.32
N GLY A 50 -6.84 -20.41 8.66
CA GLY A 50 -6.53 -21.52 9.56
C GLY A 50 -5.04 -21.73 9.84
N ALA A 51 -4.14 -20.90 9.28
CA ALA A 51 -2.71 -20.97 9.53
C ALA A 51 -2.26 -20.19 10.79
N GLY A 52 -3.17 -19.42 11.40
CA GLY A 52 -2.90 -18.56 12.56
C GLY A 52 -2.06 -17.31 12.21
N PRO A 53 -1.62 -16.55 13.23
CA PRO A 53 -0.85 -15.33 13.03
C PRO A 53 0.51 -15.58 12.36
N ARG A 54 0.78 -14.89 11.25
CA ARG A 54 2.06 -14.96 10.52
C ARG A 54 2.58 -13.57 10.21
N LYS A 55 3.90 -13.47 10.00
CA LYS A 55 4.56 -12.24 9.56
C LYS A 55 4.39 -12.07 8.06
N TYR A 56 3.98 -10.88 7.64
CA TYR A 56 3.82 -10.49 6.25
C TYR A 56 4.48 -9.14 6.00
N ARG A 57 4.86 -8.91 4.74
CA ARG A 57 5.28 -7.62 4.22
C ARG A 57 4.17 -7.08 3.33
N ARG A 58 3.64 -5.89 3.62
CA ARG A 58 2.68 -5.20 2.76
C ARG A 58 3.33 -4.88 1.41
N GLU A 59 2.52 -4.89 0.35
CA GLU A 59 2.94 -4.34 -0.95
C GLU A 59 3.14 -2.82 -0.80
N THR A 60 4.25 -2.30 -1.34
CA THR A 60 4.66 -0.92 -1.11
C THR A 60 4.46 -0.03 -2.33
N ASN A 61 3.97 -0.60 -3.43
CA ASN A 61 3.46 0.13 -4.59
C ASN A 61 1.98 0.46 -4.39
N THR A 62 1.58 1.62 -4.90
CA THR A 62 0.18 2.04 -4.97
C THR A 62 -0.37 1.81 -6.36
N MET A 63 -1.70 1.67 -6.47
CA MET A 63 -2.33 1.67 -7.78
C MET A 63 -2.08 3.01 -8.48
N PRO A 64 -1.84 3.01 -9.79
CA PRO A 64 -1.68 4.24 -10.57
C PRO A 64 -3.01 4.97 -10.73
N ASN A 65 -2.95 6.25 -11.10
CA ASN A 65 -4.13 7.12 -11.23
C ASN A 65 -5.25 6.54 -12.12
N TRP A 66 -4.89 5.78 -13.16
CA TRP A 66 -5.85 5.17 -14.09
C TRP A 66 -6.71 4.07 -13.46
N ALA A 67 -6.31 3.49 -12.32
CA ALA A 67 -7.13 2.52 -11.59
C ALA A 67 -8.37 3.16 -10.94
N GLY A 68 -8.31 4.45 -10.59
CA GLY A 68 -9.47 5.19 -10.11
C GLY A 68 -10.28 5.80 -11.26
N SER A 69 -9.60 6.32 -12.28
CA SER A 69 -10.25 7.05 -13.37
C SER A 69 -10.93 6.18 -14.42
N CYS A 70 -10.74 4.86 -14.41
CA CYS A 70 -11.38 3.94 -15.37
C CYS A 70 -12.82 3.55 -15.00
N TRP A 71 -13.31 3.97 -13.84
CA TRP A 71 -14.67 3.64 -13.38
C TRP A 71 -15.32 4.73 -12.51
N TYR A 72 -14.69 5.89 -12.32
CA TYR A 72 -15.24 6.97 -11.49
C TYR A 72 -16.62 7.44 -11.97
N GLU A 73 -16.89 7.34 -13.27
CA GLU A 73 -18.18 7.63 -13.89
C GLU A 73 -19.30 6.73 -13.35
N LEU A 74 -18.99 5.46 -13.02
CA LEU A 74 -19.94 4.54 -12.42
C LEU A 74 -20.19 4.91 -10.95
N ARG A 75 -19.16 5.38 -10.24
CA ARG A 75 -19.30 5.81 -8.83
C ARG A 75 -20.25 6.99 -8.67
N TYR A 76 -20.40 7.86 -9.68
CA TYR A 76 -21.40 8.94 -9.63
C TYR A 76 -22.85 8.45 -9.61
N LEU A 77 -23.12 7.24 -10.10
CA LEU A 77 -24.47 6.67 -10.07
C LEU A 77 -24.91 6.29 -8.65
N ASP A 78 -23.94 5.98 -7.76
CA ASP A 78 -24.18 5.65 -6.37
C ASP A 78 -22.97 6.00 -5.47
N PRO A 79 -22.75 7.31 -5.19
CA PRO A 79 -21.52 7.77 -4.55
C PRO A 79 -21.40 7.39 -3.07
N ASN A 80 -22.53 7.07 -2.42
CA ASN A 80 -22.61 6.77 -0.99
C ASN A 80 -22.67 5.27 -0.70
N ASN A 81 -22.51 4.40 -1.71
CA ASN A 81 -22.42 2.97 -1.50
C ASN A 81 -21.16 2.62 -0.72
N ASP A 82 -21.32 2.11 0.49
CA ASP A 82 -20.25 1.79 1.44
C ASP A 82 -19.82 0.31 1.36
N ARG A 83 -20.20 -0.38 0.27
CA ARG A 83 -19.90 -1.79 0.01
C ARG A 83 -19.11 -1.99 -1.26
#